data_AF-A0A8T4CHF7-F1
#
_entry.id   AF-A0A8T4CHF7-F1
#
_cell.length_a   1.000
_cell.length_b   1.000
_cell.length_c   1.000
_cell.angle_alpha   90.00
_cell.angle_beta   90.00
_cell.angle_gamma   90.00
#
_symmetry.space_group_name_H-M   'P 1'
#
loop_
_entity.id
_entity.type
_entity.pdbx_description
1 polymer ?
#
loop_
_entity_poly.entity_id
_entity_poly.type
_entity_poly.pdbx_seq_one_letter_code
_entity_poly.pdbx_strand_id
1 'polypeptide(L)'
;MVGKIVSAVEWWKRNGRWTCSLICYDEDFTQIWLEPGSDISFEIHPERYCVGYTTLASNTSDARISLEPWKAMKPCPEKAELKTGYKCSSCYREDLVHPCLLCDGTRCLAEHSLQKTCREATAYVYIASFGLNRVKVGVAHDSRVPQRWI
;
A
#
# COMPACT_ATOMS: atom_id res chain seq x y z
N MET A 1 -26.31 9.11 1.31
CA MET A 1 -25.14 8.27 0.97
C MET A 1 -24.30 8.11 2.22
N VAL A 2 -23.88 6.89 2.54
CA VAL A 2 -22.94 6.65 3.66
C VAL A 2 -21.54 7.00 3.14
N GLY A 3 -20.81 7.88 3.83
CA GLY A 3 -19.43 8.22 3.48
C GLY A 3 -18.51 7.01 3.63
N LYS A 4 -17.46 6.93 2.78
CA LYS A 4 -16.43 5.89 2.84
C LYS A 4 -15.12 6.48 3.35
N ILE A 5 -14.38 5.73 4.15
CA ILE A 5 -13.06 6.18 4.64
C ILE A 5 -12.02 5.88 3.57
N VAL A 6 -11.47 6.90 2.92
CA VAL A 6 -10.41 6.74 1.93
C VAL A 6 -9.06 6.73 2.62
N SER A 7 -8.22 5.74 2.30
CA SER A 7 -6.86 5.65 2.87
C SER A 7 -5.75 5.83 1.85
N ALA A 8 -6.02 5.54 0.58
CA ALA A 8 -5.01 5.67 -0.46
C ALA A 8 -5.63 6.01 -1.80
N VAL A 9 -4.83 6.68 -2.63
CA VAL A 9 -5.09 6.89 -4.04
C VAL A 9 -4.14 5.99 -4.81
N GLU A 10 -4.65 5.28 -5.81
CA GLU A 10 -3.88 4.36 -6.63
C GLU A 10 -4.04 4.64 -8.11
N TRP A 11 -2.94 4.44 -8.84
CA TRP A 11 -2.84 4.63 -10.28
C TRP A 11 -2.59 3.31 -10.97
N TRP A 12 -3.44 3.00 -11.93
CA TRP A 12 -3.42 1.77 -12.71
C TRP A 12 -3.32 2.09 -14.20
N LYS A 13 -2.64 1.24 -14.96
CA LYS A 13 -2.62 1.35 -16.42
C LYS A 13 -3.60 0.34 -17.01
N ARG A 14 -4.71 0.82 -17.59
CA ARG A 14 -5.73 -0.02 -18.26
C ARG A 14 -5.90 0.45 -19.70
N ASN A 15 -5.82 -0.48 -20.66
CA ASN A 15 -5.95 -0.18 -22.10
C ASN A 15 -5.03 0.96 -22.57
N GLY A 16 -3.79 1.00 -22.07
CA GLY A 16 -2.81 2.03 -22.40
C GLY A 16 -3.01 3.39 -21.71
N ARG A 17 -4.09 3.59 -20.95
CA ARG A 17 -4.38 4.82 -20.21
C ARG A 17 -4.18 4.65 -18.71
N TRP A 18 -3.72 5.70 -18.05
CA TRP A 18 -3.68 5.76 -16.59
C TRP A 18 -5.08 6.08 -16.05
N THR A 19 -5.53 5.30 -15.09
CA THR A 19 -6.78 5.46 -14.38
C THR A 19 -6.48 5.51 -12.89
N CYS A 20 -7.23 6.35 -12.18
CA CYS A 20 -7.08 6.59 -10.76
C CYS A 20 -8.18 5.85 -10.00
N SER A 21 -7.88 5.46 -8.76
CA SER A 21 -8.86 4.83 -7.88
C SER A 21 -8.62 5.20 -6.43
N LEU A 22 -9.68 5.19 -5.63
CA LEU A 22 -9.64 5.43 -4.19
C LEU A 22 -9.81 4.10 -3.46
N ILE A 23 -8.88 3.79 -2.56
CA ILE A 23 -8.93 2.62 -1.70
C ILE A 23 -9.64 3.00 -0.40
N CYS A 24 -10.73 2.30 -0.12
CA CYS A 24 -11.62 2.57 1.01
C CYS A 24 -11.50 1.50 2.10
N TYR A 25 -11.56 1.95 3.36
CA TYR A 25 -11.43 1.16 4.59
C TYR A 25 -12.72 1.24 5.38
N ASP A 26 -13.69 0.42 5.00
CA ASP A 26 -14.96 0.37 5.71
C ASP A 26 -15.02 -0.94 6.49
N GLU A 27 -15.20 -2.08 5.83
CA GLU A 27 -15.23 -3.43 6.43
C GLU A 27 -14.29 -4.37 5.68
N ASP A 28 -14.30 -4.23 4.35
CA ASP A 28 -13.30 -4.77 3.45
C ASP A 28 -12.57 -3.63 2.74
N PHE A 29 -11.44 -3.98 2.13
CA PHE A 29 -10.82 -3.12 1.15
C PHE A 29 -11.69 -3.05 -0.10
N THR A 30 -12.28 -1.88 -0.33
CA THR A 30 -13.04 -1.61 -1.55
C THR A 30 -12.35 -0.54 -2.38
N GLN A 31 -12.60 -0.55 -3.69
CA GLN A 31 -11.98 0.37 -4.62
C GLN A 31 -13.06 1.16 -5.36
N ILE A 32 -12.94 2.49 -5.34
CA ILE A 32 -13.77 3.39 -6.15
C ILE A 32 -12.92 3.82 -7.34
N TRP A 33 -13.31 3.44 -8.55
CA TRP A 33 -12.63 3.87 -9.77
C TRP A 33 -13.05 5.29 -10.13
N LEU A 34 -12.08 6.15 -10.40
CA LEU A 34 -12.30 7.54 -10.80
C LEU A 34 -12.17 7.65 -12.32
N GLU A 35 -13.27 8.02 -12.97
CA GLU A 35 -13.31 8.31 -14.39
C GLU A 35 -13.18 9.83 -14.63
N PRO A 36 -12.63 10.27 -15.79
CA PRO A 36 -12.61 11.68 -16.13
C PRO A 36 -14.00 12.33 -16.04
N GLY A 37 -14.11 13.44 -15.31
CA GLY A 37 -15.38 14.14 -15.06
C GLY A 37 -16.15 13.64 -13.83
N SER A 38 -15.59 12.73 -13.03
CA SER A 38 -16.19 12.34 -11.75
C SER A 38 -16.13 13.47 -10.73
N ASP A 39 -17.27 13.83 -10.13
CA ASP A 39 -17.34 14.74 -8.99
C ASP A 39 -17.00 14.00 -7.68
N ILE A 40 -16.09 14.55 -6.89
CA ILE A 40 -15.67 13.99 -5.61
C ILE A 40 -15.91 15.02 -4.52
N SER A 41 -16.62 14.62 -3.46
CA SER A 41 -16.75 15.38 -2.23
C SER A 41 -16.13 14.59 -1.10
N PHE A 42 -15.35 15.26 -0.25
CA PHE A 42 -14.70 14.64 0.90
C PHE A 42 -14.71 15.59 2.10
N GLU A 43 -14.70 15.00 3.28
CA GLU A 43 -14.45 15.68 4.55
C GLU A 43 -13.14 15.16 5.12
N ILE A 44 -12.29 16.06 5.63
CA ILE A 44 -11.04 15.68 6.28
C ILE A 44 -11.27 15.72 7.78
N HIS A 45 -11.20 14.54 8.40
CA HIS A 45 -11.27 14.38 9.84
C HIS A 45 -9.86 14.42 10.46
N PRO A 46 -9.67 15.04 11.64
CA PRO A 46 -8.37 15.12 12.31
C PRO A 46 -7.88 13.78 12.89
N GLU A 47 -8.81 12.85 13.14
CA GLU A 47 -8.53 11.52 13.67
C GLU A 47 -7.73 10.68 12.69
N ARG A 48 -6.94 9.75 13.22
CA ARG A 48 -6.20 8.77 12.42
C ARG A 48 -6.67 7.39 12.78
N TYR A 49 -6.79 6.52 11.79
CA TYR A 49 -7.22 5.15 12.01
C TYR A 49 -6.17 4.17 11.48
N CYS A 50 -6.11 3.00 12.10
CA CYS A 50 -5.25 1.91 11.68
C CYS A 50 -5.61 1.43 10.26
N VAL A 51 -4.61 1.41 9.37
CA VAL A 51 -4.77 0.98 7.97
C VAL A 51 -4.63 -0.55 7.80
N GLY A 52 -4.72 -1.31 8.88
CA GLY A 52 -4.61 -2.76 8.82
C GLY A 52 -3.18 -3.27 8.61
N TYR A 53 -3.05 -4.44 7.99
CA TYR A 53 -1.77 -5.16 7.90
C TYR A 53 -1.58 -5.87 6.57
N THR A 54 -0.32 -6.10 6.22
CA THR A 54 0.07 -6.78 4.99
C THR A 54 0.10 -8.29 5.18
N THR A 55 -0.38 -9.01 4.18
CA THR A 55 -0.29 -10.46 4.07
C THR A 55 0.25 -10.86 2.69
N LEU A 56 0.60 -12.13 2.50
CA LEU A 56 0.86 -12.68 1.17
C LEU A 56 -0.45 -12.84 0.39
N ALA A 57 -0.40 -12.62 -0.92
CA ALA A 57 -1.58 -12.74 -1.79
C ALA A 57 -2.24 -14.13 -1.72
N SER A 58 -1.44 -15.20 -1.57
CA SER A 58 -1.91 -16.57 -1.37
C SER A 58 -2.76 -16.77 -0.12
N ASN A 59 -2.62 -15.90 0.87
CA ASN A 59 -3.32 -15.98 2.16
C ASN A 59 -4.61 -15.16 2.16
N THR A 60 -5.05 -14.69 0.98
CA THR A 60 -6.28 -13.93 0.80
C THR A 60 -7.18 -14.62 -0.22
N SER A 61 -8.48 -14.56 0.03
CA SER A 61 -9.50 -15.03 -0.89
C SER A 61 -9.74 -14.08 -2.06
N ASP A 62 -9.19 -12.86 -2.03
CA ASP A 62 -9.45 -11.83 -3.04
C ASP A 62 -8.15 -11.20 -3.59
N ALA A 63 -7.71 -11.72 -4.74
CA ALA A 63 -6.54 -11.23 -5.47
C ALA A 63 -6.75 -9.83 -6.10
N ARG A 64 -7.95 -9.24 -6.04
CA ARG A 64 -8.27 -7.95 -6.68
C ARG A 64 -7.77 -6.74 -5.89
N ILE A 65 -7.33 -6.94 -4.64
CA ILE A 65 -6.82 -5.89 -3.75
C ILE A 65 -5.32 -6.15 -3.49
N SER A 66 -4.60 -6.54 -4.53
CA SER A 66 -3.15 -6.71 -4.45
C SER A 66 -2.44 -5.50 -5.04
N LEU A 67 -1.79 -4.73 -4.17
CA LEU A 67 -0.89 -3.63 -4.51
C LEU A 67 0.35 -4.12 -5.29
N GLU A 68 0.74 -5.37 -5.06
CA GLU A 68 1.81 -6.10 -5.76
C GLU A 68 1.35 -7.55 -5.94
N PRO A 69 1.83 -8.30 -6.94
CA PRO A 69 1.44 -9.70 -7.16
C PRO A 69 1.66 -10.62 -5.95
N TRP A 70 2.60 -10.27 -5.07
CA TRP A 70 2.95 -11.04 -3.88
C TRP A 70 2.28 -10.50 -2.60
N LYS A 71 1.70 -9.30 -2.64
CA LYS A 71 1.26 -8.53 -1.48
C LYS A 71 -0.25 -8.31 -1.52
N ALA A 72 -0.94 -8.77 -0.49
CA ALA A 72 -2.31 -8.38 -0.21
C ALA A 72 -2.42 -7.64 1.12
N MET A 73 -3.54 -6.98 1.35
CA MET A 73 -3.80 -6.19 2.55
C MET A 73 -5.07 -6.70 3.25
N LYS A 74 -5.09 -6.68 4.58
CA LYS A 74 -6.29 -6.91 5.40
C LYS A 74 -6.59 -5.70 6.28
N PRO A 75 -7.85 -5.22 6.32
CA PRO A 75 -8.19 -4.02 7.06
C PRO A 75 -8.03 -4.26 8.55
N CYS A 76 -7.93 -3.18 9.34
CA CYS A 76 -7.85 -3.33 10.79
C CYS A 76 -9.19 -3.86 11.32
N PRO A 77 -9.23 -5.04 11.97
CA PRO A 77 -10.49 -5.60 12.46
C PRO A 77 -11.10 -4.76 13.59
N GLU A 78 -10.26 -4.00 14.32
CA GLU A 78 -10.69 -3.14 15.42
C GLU A 78 -10.95 -1.69 15.00
N LYS A 79 -10.62 -1.31 13.76
CA LYS A 79 -10.66 0.09 13.27
C LYS A 79 -10.05 1.08 14.27
N ALA A 80 -8.96 0.68 14.92
CA ALA A 80 -8.41 1.39 16.07
C ALA A 80 -7.99 2.82 15.69
N GLU A 81 -8.45 3.80 16.47
CA GLU A 81 -7.96 5.18 16.40
C GLU A 81 -6.51 5.25 16.90
N LEU A 82 -5.69 6.04 16.21
CA LEU A 82 -4.26 6.14 16.43
C LEU A 82 -3.88 7.57 16.83
N LYS A 83 -3.12 7.71 17.92
CA LYS A 83 -2.47 8.98 18.25
C LYS A 83 -1.32 9.30 17.31
N THR A 84 -0.59 8.28 16.85
CA THR A 84 0.60 8.39 15.99
C THR A 84 0.75 7.16 15.10
N GLY A 85 1.48 7.30 13.99
CA GLY A 85 1.74 6.19 13.08
C GLY A 85 0.54 5.85 12.20
N TYR A 86 0.53 4.62 11.67
CA TYR A 86 -0.48 4.15 10.71
C TYR A 86 -1.02 2.73 11.03
N LYS A 87 -0.48 2.05 12.06
CA LYS A 87 -0.93 0.72 12.49
C LYS A 87 -1.05 0.63 14.01
N CYS A 88 -2.07 -0.08 14.49
CA CYS A 88 -2.16 -0.48 15.89
C CYS A 88 -1.21 -1.65 16.20
N SER A 89 -0.97 -1.92 17.48
CA SER A 89 -0.06 -2.99 17.92
C SER A 89 -0.48 -4.38 17.45
N SER A 90 -1.79 -4.64 17.36
CA SER A 90 -2.34 -5.89 16.84
C SER A 90 -1.97 -6.08 15.37
N CYS A 91 -2.35 -5.13 14.51
CA CYS A 91 -2.00 -5.17 13.08
C CYS A 91 -0.50 -5.12 12.81
N TYR A 92 0.30 -4.50 13.69
CA TYR A 92 1.75 -4.52 13.55
C TYR A 92 2.34 -5.93 13.71
N ARG A 93 1.82 -6.73 14.65
CA ARG A 93 2.28 -8.11 14.89
C ARG A 93 1.91 -9.06 13.75
N GLU A 94 0.75 -8.83 13.15
CA GLU A 94 0.24 -9.64 12.03
C GLU A 94 0.86 -9.28 10.67
N ASP A 95 1.65 -8.21 10.59
CA ASP A 95 2.16 -7.72 9.32
C ASP A 95 3.35 -8.55 8.81
N LEU A 96 3.11 -9.34 7.75
CA LEU A 96 4.10 -10.25 7.17
C LEU A 96 5.27 -9.54 6.46
N VAL A 97 5.18 -8.25 6.17
CA VAL A 97 6.32 -7.48 5.63
C VAL A 97 7.13 -6.80 6.70
N HIS A 98 6.71 -6.83 7.96
CA HIS A 98 7.48 -6.25 9.05
C HIS A 98 8.92 -6.81 9.13
N PRO A 99 9.16 -8.14 9.00
CA PRO A 99 10.51 -8.69 8.96
C PRO A 99 11.39 -8.14 7.84
N CYS A 100 10.81 -7.74 6.70
CA CYS A 100 11.56 -7.14 5.59
C CYS A 100 12.13 -5.76 5.94
N LEU A 101 11.48 -5.02 6.85
CA LEU A 101 12.01 -3.73 7.33
C LEU A 101 13.23 -3.89 8.24
N LEU A 102 13.39 -5.08 8.82
CA LEU A 102 14.52 -5.42 9.69
C LEU A 102 15.59 -6.24 8.96
N CYS A 103 15.36 -6.58 7.69
CA CYS A 103 16.30 -7.33 6.86
C CYS A 103 17.42 -6.40 6.39
N ASP A 104 18.67 -6.79 6.64
CA ASP A 104 19.86 -6.08 6.18
C ASP A 104 20.48 -6.69 4.91
N GLY A 105 19.81 -7.70 4.34
CA GLY A 105 20.29 -8.47 3.19
C GLY A 105 21.21 -9.64 3.54
N THR A 106 21.73 -9.70 4.77
CA THR A 106 22.53 -10.84 5.27
C THR A 106 21.69 -11.81 6.10
N ARG A 107 20.75 -11.28 6.89
CA ARG A 107 19.80 -12.06 7.70
C ARG A 107 18.39 -11.56 7.46
N CYS A 108 17.51 -12.46 7.06
CA CYS A 108 16.10 -12.17 6.81
C CYS A 108 15.21 -13.10 7.64
N LEU A 109 14.29 -12.53 8.41
CA LEU A 109 13.30 -13.27 9.21
C LEU A 109 11.93 -13.39 8.51
N ALA A 110 11.80 -12.89 7.28
CA ALA A 110 10.56 -13.04 6.52
C ALA A 110 10.32 -14.51 6.14
N GLU A 111 9.08 -14.87 5.86
CA GLU A 111 8.73 -16.20 5.37
C GLU A 111 9.47 -16.55 4.08
N HIS A 112 9.73 -17.84 3.86
CA HIS A 112 10.57 -18.31 2.75
C HIS A 112 10.03 -17.88 1.37
N SER A 113 8.72 -17.88 1.17
CA SER A 113 8.05 -17.39 -0.04
C SER A 113 8.39 -15.92 -0.31
N LEU A 114 8.29 -15.06 0.71
CA LEU A 114 8.61 -13.64 0.62
C LEU A 114 10.10 -13.40 0.38
N GLN A 115 10.97 -14.17 1.04
CA GLN A 115 12.42 -14.13 0.78
C GLN A 115 12.74 -14.47 -0.68
N LYS A 116 12.11 -15.51 -1.22
CA LYS A 116 12.29 -15.93 -2.61
C LYS A 116 11.86 -14.82 -3.57
N THR A 117 10.65 -14.28 -3.38
CA THR A 117 10.16 -13.14 -4.18
C THR A 117 11.09 -11.94 -4.12
N CYS A 118 11.62 -11.60 -2.94
CA CYS A 118 12.54 -10.49 -2.78
C CYS A 118 13.87 -10.70 -3.54
N ARG A 119 14.42 -11.92 -3.54
CA ARG A 119 15.69 -12.23 -4.22
C ARG A 119 15.55 -12.31 -5.74
N GLU A 120 14.40 -12.77 -6.21
CA GLU A 120 14.13 -12.94 -7.65
C GLU A 120 13.68 -11.64 -8.31
N ALA A 121 13.22 -10.66 -7.53
CA ALA A 121 12.71 -9.40 -8.06
C ALA A 121 13.84 -8.41 -8.41
N THR A 122 13.68 -7.72 -9.53
CA THR A 122 14.51 -6.57 -9.88
C THR A 122 14.07 -5.34 -9.10
N ALA A 123 15.01 -4.72 -8.40
CA ALA A 123 14.82 -3.47 -7.67
C ALA A 123 15.62 -2.33 -8.31
N TYR A 124 15.02 -1.15 -8.36
CA TYR A 124 15.61 0.08 -8.88
C TYR A 124 15.74 1.09 -7.75
N VAL A 125 16.89 1.77 -7.69
CA VAL A 125 17.08 2.93 -6.83
C VAL A 125 16.63 4.17 -7.61
N TYR A 126 15.81 5.00 -6.98
CA TYR A 126 15.36 6.26 -7.57
C TYR A 126 15.65 7.43 -6.64
N ILE A 127 15.79 8.61 -7.25
CA ILE A 127 15.87 9.90 -6.57
C ILE A 127 14.77 10.81 -7.12
N ALA A 128 14.00 11.42 -6.22
CA ALA A 128 13.00 12.43 -6.54
C ALA A 128 13.39 13.76 -5.89
N SER A 129 13.37 14.85 -6.64
CA SER A 129 13.70 16.20 -6.16
C SER A 129 12.43 17.04 -6.01
N PHE A 130 12.24 17.64 -4.83
CA PHE A 130 11.11 18.50 -4.48
C PHE A 130 11.56 19.97 -4.31
N GLY A 131 12.51 20.40 -5.14
CA GLY A 131 13.12 21.73 -5.10
C GLY A 131 14.57 21.71 -4.60
N LEU A 132 15.13 22.90 -4.38
CA LEU A 132 16.51 23.07 -3.94
C LEU A 132 16.69 22.42 -2.56
N ASN A 133 17.58 21.43 -2.49
CA ASN A 133 17.98 20.70 -1.26
C ASN A 133 16.93 19.77 -0.64
N ARG A 134 15.86 19.40 -1.35
CA ARG A 134 14.89 18.40 -0.88
C ARG A 134 14.84 17.22 -1.82
N VAL A 135 15.46 16.12 -1.43
CA VAL A 135 15.47 14.88 -2.21
C VAL A 135 14.91 13.71 -1.41
N LYS A 136 14.17 12.84 -2.09
CA LYS A 136 13.78 11.52 -1.59
C LYS A 136 14.53 10.48 -2.39
N VAL A 137 15.32 9.68 -1.71
CA VAL A 137 15.91 8.47 -2.28
C VAL A 137 15.08 7.28 -1.84
N GLY A 138 14.81 6.35 -2.75
CA GLY A 138 14.04 5.17 -2.43
C GLY A 138 14.37 4.01 -3.35
N VAL A 139 13.82 2.84 -3.00
CA VAL A 139 13.89 1.63 -3.81
C VAL A 139 12.49 1.29 -4.29
N ALA A 140 12.36 0.83 -5.53
CA ALA A 140 11.12 0.35 -6.10
C ALA A 140 11.35 -0.94 -6.89
N HIS A 141 10.39 -1.87 -6.83
CA HIS A 141 10.36 -2.98 -7.78
C HIS A 141 10.09 -2.44 -9.20
N ASP A 142 10.56 -3.16 -10.21
CA ASP A 142 10.25 -2.98 -11.64
C ASP A 142 8.81 -2.48 -11.87
N SER A 143 7.84 -3.27 -11.39
CA SER A 143 6.39 -3.03 -11.49
C SER A 143 5.96 -1.62 -11.10
N ARG A 144 6.69 -0.99 -10.17
CA ARG A 144 6.37 0.31 -9.58
C ARG A 144 7.17 1.48 -10.13
N VAL A 145 8.24 1.24 -10.88
CA VAL A 145 9.03 2.33 -11.46
C VAL A 145 8.14 3.33 -12.20
N PRO A 146 7.20 2.92 -13.08
CA PRO A 146 6.32 3.85 -13.79
C PRO A 146 5.44 4.70 -12.86
N GLN A 147 5.06 4.17 -11.70
CA GLN A 147 4.21 4.86 -10.72
C GLN A 147 4.99 5.84 -9.83
N ARG A 148 6.33 5.86 -9.88
CA ARG A 148 7.16 6.81 -9.10
C ARG A 148 7.38 8.14 -9.81
N TRP A 149 7.04 8.23 -11.09
CA TRP A 149 7.15 9.44 -11.90
C TRP A 149 5.88 10.30 -11.87
N ILE A 150 4.78 9.77 -11.31
CA ILE A 150 3.48 10.44 -11.18
C ILE A 150 3.39 11.08 -9.80
#